data_AF-A0A1X6PJK2-F1
#
_entry.id   AF-A0A1X6PJK2-F1
#
_cell.length_a   1.000
_cell.length_b   1.000
_cell.length_c   1.000
_cell.angle_alpha   90.00
_cell.angle_beta   90.00
_cell.angle_gamma   90.00
#
_symmetry.space_group_name_H-M   'P 1'
#
loop_
_entity.id
_entity.type
_entity.pdbx_description
1 polymer ?
#
loop_
_entity_poly.entity_id
_entity_poly.type
_entity_poly.pdbx_seq_one_letter_code
_entity_poly.pdbx_strand_id
1 'polypeptide(L)'
;MDASDPRVVESVRSQFYQSMVGRQWVVRHLKSVRGAQLNGRRGMVVAADTTAPGGPRLLVRIDGEQAAIRLKAVNLAEPGSFTDAPSLSRVPPDRLVFLLRRVVAEKAEEVSAEGMERPDMVARLAHWRKHLDEQRLPPPVACMDPLLSAAEVAAAPLLTCMTQLRPCCTGDGTADAARFGEGLYGAGDVCAVCLSDLPVGLPVTGLPCGHVFHKACAADALAVRHACPSCARVPPPALNGGDFTVDSADQLLVRLKEWVVSGMCERCQARYQEADPLIAVPNASGVAQLVAQSQLTGQALG
;
A
#
# COMPACT_ATOMS: atom_id res chain seq x y z
N MET A 1 25.73 4.84 17.61
CA MET A 1 25.79 3.46 17.07
C MET A 1 25.62 3.59 15.58
N ASP A 2 26.56 3.06 14.81
CA ASP A 2 26.46 3.05 13.35
C ASP A 2 25.39 2.03 12.94
N ALA A 3 24.30 2.48 12.33
CA ALA A 3 23.20 1.63 11.86
C ALA A 3 23.63 0.68 10.73
N SER A 4 24.81 0.91 10.14
CA SER A 4 25.43 0.05 9.14
C SER A 4 26.39 -0.99 9.71
N ASP A 5 26.64 -1.01 11.04
CA ASP A 5 27.46 -2.05 11.69
C ASP A 5 26.84 -3.44 11.45
N PRO A 6 27.55 -4.37 10.79
CA PRO A 6 27.05 -5.70 10.48
C PRO A 6 26.50 -6.47 11.70
N ARG A 7 27.04 -6.22 12.90
CA ARG A 7 26.58 -6.85 14.15
C ARG A 7 25.22 -6.32 14.61
N VAL A 8 25.00 -5.01 14.42
CA VAL A 8 23.70 -4.37 14.73
C VAL A 8 22.64 -4.88 13.76
N VAL A 9 22.97 -4.90 12.47
CA VAL A 9 22.12 -5.46 11.41
C VAL A 9 21.73 -6.91 11.70
N GLU A 10 22.70 -7.76 12.07
CA GLU A 10 22.43 -9.15 12.42
C GLU A 10 21.51 -9.28 13.64
N SER A 11 21.77 -8.47 14.68
CA SER A 11 20.98 -8.48 15.90
C SER A 11 19.52 -8.09 15.64
N VAL A 12 19.28 -6.99 14.92
CA VAL A 12 17.94 -6.53 14.54
C VAL A 12 17.22 -7.59 13.72
N ARG A 13 17.92 -8.21 12.76
CA ARG A 13 17.38 -9.29 11.94
C ARG A 13 17.00 -10.50 12.76
N SER A 14 17.89 -10.96 13.64
CA SER A 14 17.61 -12.09 14.51
C SER A 14 16.39 -11.82 15.39
N GLN A 15 16.32 -10.65 16.04
CA GLN A 15 15.19 -10.25 16.88
C GLN A 15 13.88 -10.21 16.10
N PHE A 16 13.87 -9.62 14.89
CA PHE A 16 12.68 -9.59 14.05
C PHE A 16 12.16 -10.99 13.72
N TYR A 17 13.01 -11.88 13.22
CA TYR A 17 12.59 -13.25 12.86
C TYR A 17 12.16 -14.06 14.08
N GLN A 18 12.84 -13.90 15.22
CA GLN A 18 12.44 -14.56 16.47
C GLN A 18 11.11 -14.04 17.00
N SER A 19 10.79 -12.75 16.83
CA SER A 19 9.50 -12.18 17.24
C SER A 19 8.29 -12.76 16.50
N MET A 20 8.52 -13.42 15.35
CA MET A 20 7.48 -14.09 14.58
C MET A 20 7.18 -15.51 15.09
N VAL A 21 8.11 -16.14 15.81
CA VAL A 21 7.98 -17.52 16.32
C VAL A 21 6.86 -17.61 17.36
N GLY A 22 6.06 -18.68 17.29
CA GLY A 22 4.92 -18.90 18.16
C GLY A 22 3.65 -18.13 17.76
N ARG A 23 3.73 -17.24 16.76
CA ARG A 23 2.56 -16.48 16.26
C ARG A 23 1.90 -17.18 15.07
N GLN A 24 0.61 -16.92 14.92
CA GLN A 24 -0.21 -17.34 13.78
C GLN A 24 -0.19 -16.27 12.69
N TRP A 25 -0.06 -16.71 11.45
CA TRP A 25 0.05 -15.87 10.25
C TRP A 25 -0.79 -16.43 9.11
N VAL A 26 -1.07 -15.61 8.11
CA VAL A 26 -1.70 -16.02 6.85
C VAL A 26 -0.66 -16.07 5.74
N VAL A 27 -0.58 -17.19 5.03
CA VAL A 27 0.34 -17.38 3.91
C VAL A 27 -0.13 -16.56 2.70
N ARG A 28 0.78 -15.81 2.08
CA ARG A 28 0.47 -14.90 0.96
C ARG A 28 1.60 -14.88 -0.08
N HIS A 29 1.26 -14.46 -1.30
CA HIS A 29 2.19 -14.10 -2.36
C HIS A 29 3.17 -15.22 -2.79
N LEU A 30 2.82 -16.49 -2.57
CA LEU A 30 3.56 -17.61 -3.13
C LEU A 30 3.19 -17.81 -4.60
N LYS A 31 4.20 -17.91 -5.46
CA LYS A 31 4.05 -17.92 -6.93
C LYS A 31 4.14 -19.30 -7.57
N SER A 32 4.75 -20.29 -6.92
CA SER A 32 4.82 -21.65 -7.46
C SER A 32 3.44 -22.30 -7.47
N VAL A 33 3.19 -23.27 -8.36
CA VAL A 33 1.89 -23.97 -8.44
C VAL A 33 1.47 -24.53 -7.08
N ARG A 34 2.38 -25.23 -6.38
CA ARG A 34 2.15 -25.71 -5.02
C ARG A 34 1.95 -24.57 -4.03
N GLY A 35 2.78 -23.53 -4.10
CA GLY A 35 2.71 -22.41 -3.17
C GLY A 35 1.41 -21.61 -3.29
N ALA A 36 0.90 -21.44 -4.50
CA ALA A 36 -0.35 -20.73 -4.76
C ALA A 36 -1.54 -21.39 -4.05
N GLN A 37 -1.56 -22.72 -3.96
CA GLN A 37 -2.56 -23.48 -3.20
C GLN A 37 -2.48 -23.27 -1.67
N LEU A 38 -1.38 -22.69 -1.19
CA LEU A 38 -1.20 -22.38 0.23
C LEU A 38 -1.64 -20.96 0.59
N ASN A 39 -1.77 -20.06 -0.39
CA ASN A 39 -2.16 -18.67 -0.12
C ASN A 39 -3.56 -18.63 0.53
N GLY A 40 -3.72 -17.80 1.56
CA GLY A 40 -4.94 -17.70 2.37
C GLY A 40 -5.00 -18.69 3.54
N ARG A 41 -4.20 -19.75 3.55
CA ARG A 41 -4.15 -20.69 4.69
C ARG A 41 -3.42 -20.06 5.87
N ARG A 42 -3.86 -20.43 7.08
CA ARG A 42 -3.21 -20.07 8.33
C ARG A 42 -2.06 -21.03 8.64
N GLY A 43 -1.06 -20.51 9.32
CA GLY A 43 0.06 -21.30 9.80
C GLY A 43 0.74 -20.68 11.00
N MET A 44 1.30 -21.53 11.86
CA MET A 44 2.11 -21.12 13.00
C MET A 44 3.58 -21.16 12.63
N VAL A 45 4.31 -20.07 12.89
CA VAL A 45 5.77 -20.09 12.80
C VAL A 45 6.31 -20.89 13.99
N VAL A 46 6.99 -21.99 13.72
CA VAL A 46 7.54 -22.87 14.77
C VAL A 46 9.03 -22.66 15.01
N ALA A 47 9.75 -22.12 14.03
CA ALA A 47 11.16 -21.78 14.16
C ALA A 47 11.57 -20.72 13.14
N ALA A 48 12.67 -20.02 13.43
CA ALA A 48 13.36 -19.14 12.51
C ALA A 48 14.75 -19.70 12.19
N ASP A 49 15.13 -19.64 10.93
CA ASP A 49 16.46 -19.97 10.42
C ASP A 49 17.04 -18.72 9.76
N THR A 50 17.81 -17.95 10.52
CA THR A 50 18.43 -16.70 10.05
C THR A 50 19.71 -16.93 9.26
N THR A 51 20.21 -18.16 9.25
CA THR A 51 21.49 -18.57 8.62
C THR A 51 21.32 -19.26 7.28
N ALA A 52 20.08 -19.47 6.83
CA ALA A 52 19.77 -20.19 5.61
C ALA A 52 20.49 -19.60 4.35
N PRO A 53 21.02 -20.45 3.46
CA PRO A 53 21.50 -20.02 2.15
C PRO A 53 20.41 -19.30 1.36
N GLY A 54 20.71 -18.11 0.84
CA GLY A 54 19.72 -17.25 0.17
C GLY A 54 18.83 -16.45 1.14
N GLY A 55 19.32 -16.23 2.36
CA GLY A 55 18.75 -15.34 3.37
C GLY A 55 17.79 -16.04 4.35
N PRO A 56 17.38 -15.34 5.43
CA PRO A 56 16.57 -15.92 6.49
C PRO A 56 15.27 -16.58 6.02
N ARG A 57 14.83 -17.61 6.74
CA ARG A 57 13.58 -18.33 6.51
C ARG A 57 12.86 -18.59 7.83
N LEU A 58 11.55 -18.79 7.73
CA LEU A 58 10.68 -19.19 8.81
C LEU A 58 10.15 -20.59 8.51
N LEU A 59 10.21 -21.47 9.50
CA LEU A 59 9.61 -22.78 9.42
C LEU A 59 8.17 -22.65 9.91
N VAL A 60 7.21 -22.91 9.01
CA VAL A 60 5.79 -22.65 9.25
C VAL A 60 5.00 -23.96 9.18
N ARG A 61 4.32 -24.30 10.26
CA ARG A 61 3.34 -25.40 10.28
C ARG A 61 2.01 -24.84 9.78
N ILE A 62 1.67 -25.16 8.54
CA ILE A 62 0.46 -24.70 7.87
C ILE A 62 -0.66 -25.73 8.09
N ASP A 63 -1.86 -25.27 8.41
CA ASP A 63 -3.00 -26.13 8.73
C ASP A 63 -3.33 -27.04 7.55
N GLY A 64 -3.20 -28.36 7.73
CA GLY A 64 -3.44 -29.38 6.70
C GLY A 64 -2.18 -29.83 5.92
N GLU A 65 -1.00 -29.25 6.16
CA GLU A 65 0.26 -29.80 5.65
C GLU A 65 0.87 -30.79 6.64
N GLN A 66 1.43 -31.89 6.15
CA GLN A 66 2.06 -32.93 6.99
C GLN A 66 3.39 -32.48 7.61
N ALA A 67 4.10 -31.57 6.93
CA ALA A 67 5.40 -31.08 7.35
C ALA A 67 5.43 -29.55 7.33
N ALA A 68 6.28 -28.98 8.18
CA ALA A 68 6.46 -27.54 8.18
C ALA A 68 7.22 -27.09 6.92
N ILE A 69 6.84 -25.93 6.40
CA ILE A 69 7.33 -25.38 5.14
C ILE A 69 8.22 -24.17 5.42
N ARG A 70 9.33 -24.05 4.69
CA ARG A 70 10.22 -22.88 4.77
C ARG A 70 9.66 -21.74 3.94
N LEU A 71 9.29 -20.65 4.58
CA LEU A 71 8.76 -19.43 3.96
C LEU A 71 9.62 -18.21 4.29
N LYS A 72 9.48 -17.14 3.51
CA LYS A 72 10.08 -15.83 3.83
C LYS A 72 9.08 -15.01 4.65
N ALA A 73 9.56 -14.06 5.45
CA ALA A 73 8.69 -13.15 6.21
C ALA A 73 7.71 -12.37 5.30
N VAL A 74 8.15 -11.99 4.10
CA VAL A 74 7.31 -11.34 3.07
C VAL A 74 6.14 -12.19 2.57
N ASN A 75 6.07 -13.47 2.92
CA ASN A 75 4.96 -14.37 2.58
C ASN A 75 4.01 -14.63 3.76
N LEU A 76 4.18 -13.93 4.88
CA LEU A 76 3.40 -14.11 6.10
C LEU A 76 2.75 -12.79 6.50
N ALA A 77 1.46 -12.67 6.23
CA ALA A 77 0.66 -11.52 6.63
C ALA A 77 0.03 -11.76 8.01
N GLU A 78 -0.12 -10.68 8.76
CA GLU A 78 -0.87 -10.73 10.01
C GLU A 78 -2.36 -10.94 9.70
N PRO A 79 -3.10 -11.76 10.47
CA PRO A 79 -4.52 -11.96 10.22
C PRO A 79 -5.29 -10.62 10.24
N GLY A 80 -6.13 -10.40 9.22
CA GLY A 80 -6.87 -9.14 9.07
C GLY A 80 -6.00 -7.94 8.66
N SER A 81 -4.76 -8.15 8.24
CA SER A 81 -3.87 -7.05 7.83
C SER A 81 -3.97 -6.67 6.36
N PHE A 82 -4.78 -7.38 5.59
CA PHE A 82 -4.76 -7.35 4.13
C PHE A 82 -6.17 -7.38 3.55
N THR A 83 -6.28 -6.99 2.29
CA THR A 83 -7.53 -6.98 1.53
C THR A 83 -7.24 -7.32 0.07
N ASP A 84 -8.12 -8.12 -0.53
CA ASP A 84 -8.07 -8.49 -1.95
C ASP A 84 -9.08 -7.69 -2.80
N ALA A 85 -9.72 -6.67 -2.20
CA ALA A 85 -10.56 -5.76 -2.97
C ALA A 85 -9.74 -5.11 -4.10
N PRO A 86 -10.30 -4.84 -5.29
CA PRO A 86 -9.62 -4.03 -6.30
C PRO A 86 -9.34 -2.63 -5.77
N SER A 87 -8.39 -1.94 -6.39
CA SER A 87 -8.18 -0.53 -6.07
C SER A 87 -9.33 0.33 -6.57
N LEU A 88 -9.68 1.34 -5.78
CA LEU A 88 -10.75 2.29 -6.08
C LEU A 88 -10.22 3.71 -6.39
N SER A 89 -8.93 3.84 -6.67
CA SER A 89 -8.33 5.08 -7.18
C SER A 89 -9.05 5.57 -8.44
N ARG A 90 -9.27 6.88 -8.55
CA ARG A 90 -9.95 7.52 -9.70
C ARG A 90 -9.11 8.61 -10.37
N VAL A 91 -7.84 8.72 -10.02
CA VAL A 91 -6.98 9.79 -10.54
C VAL A 91 -6.77 9.59 -12.05
N PRO A 92 -7.07 10.60 -12.89
CA PRO A 92 -6.85 10.50 -14.33
C PRO A 92 -5.37 10.20 -14.67
N PRO A 93 -5.10 9.34 -15.67
CA PRO A 93 -3.72 8.97 -16.03
C PRO A 93 -2.81 10.14 -16.43
N ASP A 94 -3.34 11.13 -17.15
CA ASP A 94 -2.63 12.35 -17.56
C ASP A 94 -2.19 13.18 -16.34
N ARG A 95 -3.07 13.30 -15.35
CA ARG A 95 -2.76 13.94 -14.08
C ARG A 95 -1.68 13.18 -13.31
N LEU A 96 -1.75 11.85 -13.28
CA LEU A 96 -0.71 11.03 -12.65
C LEU A 96 0.64 11.19 -13.36
N VAL A 97 0.68 11.17 -14.69
CA VAL A 97 1.91 11.42 -15.47
C VAL A 97 2.50 12.79 -15.14
N PHE A 98 1.68 13.83 -15.04
CA PHE A 98 2.13 15.17 -14.64
C PHE A 98 2.77 15.17 -13.24
N LEU A 99 2.09 14.60 -12.23
CA LEU A 99 2.60 14.56 -10.85
C LEU A 99 3.85 13.69 -10.72
N LEU A 100 3.89 12.54 -11.40
CA LEU A 100 5.06 11.66 -11.42
C LEU A 100 6.30 12.36 -11.98
N ARG A 101 6.18 13.16 -13.05
CA ARG A 101 7.31 13.93 -13.59
C ARG A 101 7.85 14.92 -12.57
N ARG A 102 6.95 15.62 -11.87
CA ARG A 102 7.34 16.53 -10.78
C ARG A 102 8.09 15.80 -9.68
N VAL A 103 7.60 14.64 -9.23
CA VAL A 103 8.27 13.82 -8.21
C VAL A 103 9.64 13.33 -8.69
N VAL A 104 9.75 12.87 -9.94
CA VAL A 104 11.03 12.42 -10.50
C VAL A 104 12.06 13.55 -10.53
N ALA A 105 11.66 14.76 -10.92
CA ALA A 105 12.56 15.92 -10.91
C ALA A 105 13.01 16.27 -9.49
N GLU A 106 12.07 16.44 -8.56
CA GLU A 106 12.36 16.80 -7.16
C GLU A 106 13.25 15.75 -6.47
N LYS A 107 12.90 14.46 -6.56
CA LYS A 107 13.65 13.38 -5.89
C LYS A 107 15.00 13.09 -6.54
N ALA A 108 15.17 13.30 -7.85
CA ALA A 108 16.46 13.11 -8.51
C ALA A 108 17.51 14.12 -8.02
N GLU A 109 17.09 15.36 -7.77
CA GLU A 109 17.94 16.40 -7.18
C GLU A 109 18.32 16.04 -5.73
N GLU A 110 17.36 15.64 -4.90
CA GLU A 110 17.62 15.22 -3.51
C GLU A 110 18.64 14.06 -3.44
N VAL A 111 18.43 13.01 -4.22
CA VAL A 111 19.33 11.83 -4.23
C VAL A 111 20.74 12.20 -4.68
N SER A 112 20.87 13.17 -5.59
CA SER A 112 22.16 13.63 -6.09
C SER A 112 22.87 14.56 -5.10
N ALA A 113 22.13 15.36 -4.32
CA ALA A 113 22.66 16.35 -3.39
C ALA A 113 23.08 15.77 -2.03
N GLU A 114 22.40 14.73 -1.54
CA GLU A 114 22.59 14.23 -0.17
C GLU A 114 23.77 13.27 0.03
N GLY A 115 24.48 12.88 -1.05
CA GLY A 115 25.56 11.88 -0.96
C GLY A 115 25.08 10.52 -0.42
N MET A 116 23.78 10.27 -0.45
CA MET A 116 23.13 9.07 0.08
C MET A 116 23.22 7.92 -0.93
N GLU A 117 23.91 6.83 -0.57
CA GLU A 117 23.98 5.62 -1.39
C GLU A 117 22.73 4.73 -1.21
N ARG A 118 21.60 5.17 -1.80
CA ARG A 118 20.36 4.36 -1.91
C ARG A 118 20.11 3.95 -3.36
N PRO A 119 20.79 2.90 -3.85
CA PRO A 119 20.69 2.49 -5.25
C PRO A 119 19.27 2.07 -5.65
N ASP A 120 18.44 1.62 -4.69
CA ASP A 120 17.04 1.27 -4.93
C ASP A 120 16.17 2.49 -5.22
N MET A 121 16.45 3.65 -4.60
CA MET A 121 15.75 4.89 -4.91
C MET A 121 16.10 5.38 -6.31
N VAL A 122 17.39 5.33 -6.68
CA VAL A 122 17.86 5.65 -8.03
C VAL A 122 17.20 4.75 -9.08
N ALA A 123 17.16 3.44 -8.84
CA ALA A 123 16.53 2.48 -9.74
C ALA A 123 15.03 2.74 -9.92
N ARG A 124 14.31 3.08 -8.85
CA ARG A 124 12.89 3.46 -8.89
C ARG A 124 12.63 4.75 -9.65
N LEU A 125 13.46 5.78 -9.47
CA LEU A 125 13.37 7.02 -10.25
C LEU A 125 13.64 6.77 -11.74
N ALA A 126 14.66 5.97 -12.06
CA ALA A 126 14.98 5.58 -13.43
C ALA A 126 13.83 4.79 -14.09
N HIS A 127 13.20 3.88 -13.33
CA HIS A 127 12.00 3.14 -13.78
C HIS A 127 10.89 4.09 -14.19
N TRP A 128 10.51 5.05 -13.35
CA TRP A 128 9.50 6.04 -13.71
C TRP A 128 9.91 6.91 -14.89
N ARG A 129 11.12 7.49 -14.85
CA ARG A 129 11.62 8.39 -15.89
C ARG A 129 11.50 7.77 -17.29
N LYS A 130 11.93 6.50 -17.43
CA LYS A 130 11.91 5.75 -18.69
C LYS A 130 10.56 5.77 -19.41
N HIS A 131 9.45 5.74 -18.66
CA HIS A 131 8.10 5.67 -19.23
C HIS A 131 7.44 7.04 -19.35
N LEU A 132 7.79 7.97 -18.46
CA LEU A 132 7.27 9.33 -18.47
C LEU A 132 7.79 10.14 -19.66
N ASP A 133 8.97 9.84 -20.18
CA ASP A 133 9.47 10.46 -21.42
C ASP A 133 8.53 10.18 -22.61
N GLU A 134 7.82 9.05 -22.58
CA GLU A 134 6.87 8.61 -23.60
C GLU A 134 5.41 8.99 -23.28
N GLN A 135 5.18 9.87 -22.30
CA GLN A 135 3.84 10.26 -21.82
C GLN A 135 2.97 9.08 -21.32
N ARG A 136 3.59 8.01 -20.82
CA ARG A 136 2.88 6.83 -20.33
C ARG A 136 3.11 6.61 -18.85
N LEU A 137 2.11 6.05 -18.18
CA LEU A 137 2.31 5.53 -16.83
C LEU A 137 3.31 4.37 -16.88
N PRO A 138 4.23 4.30 -15.90
CA PRO A 138 5.15 3.17 -15.78
C PRO A 138 4.37 1.87 -15.51
N PRO A 139 4.83 0.73 -16.02
CA PRO A 139 4.20 -0.54 -15.72
C PRO A 139 4.34 -0.87 -14.23
N PRO A 140 3.38 -1.62 -13.66
CA PRO A 140 3.44 -2.02 -12.26
C PRO A 140 4.66 -2.89 -11.96
N VAL A 141 5.13 -2.83 -10.72
CA VAL A 141 6.23 -3.65 -10.20
C VAL A 141 5.80 -4.39 -8.94
N ALA A 142 6.61 -5.33 -8.44
CA ALA A 142 6.32 -5.96 -7.17
C ALA A 142 6.39 -4.92 -6.02
N CYS A 143 5.48 -5.02 -5.06
CA CYS A 143 5.50 -4.17 -3.88
C CYS A 143 6.84 -4.31 -3.12
N MET A 144 7.46 -3.18 -2.81
CA MET A 144 8.78 -3.05 -2.18
C MET A 144 9.94 -3.65 -2.99
N ASP A 145 9.79 -3.83 -4.30
CA ASP A 145 10.89 -4.25 -5.18
C ASP A 145 12.02 -3.18 -5.15
N PRO A 146 13.29 -3.58 -4.97
CA PRO A 146 14.40 -2.62 -5.07
C PRO A 146 14.70 -2.25 -6.53
N LEU A 147 14.16 -2.98 -7.51
CA LEU A 147 14.44 -2.84 -8.95
C LEU A 147 15.94 -2.98 -9.26
N LEU A 148 16.58 -3.86 -8.51
CA LEU A 148 17.99 -4.18 -8.60
C LEU A 148 18.17 -5.70 -8.67
N SER A 149 19.27 -6.12 -9.28
CA SER A 149 19.68 -7.53 -9.26
C SER A 149 20.06 -7.99 -7.84
N ALA A 150 20.08 -9.31 -7.64
CA ALA A 150 20.51 -9.88 -6.36
C ALA A 150 21.97 -9.51 -6.02
N ALA A 151 22.83 -9.33 -7.02
CA ALA A 151 24.22 -8.93 -6.84
C ALA A 151 24.34 -7.47 -6.38
N GLU A 152 23.58 -6.56 -7.00
CA GLU A 152 23.54 -5.15 -6.60
C GLU A 152 22.96 -4.98 -5.18
N VAL A 153 21.93 -5.75 -4.83
CA VAL A 153 21.40 -5.76 -3.46
C VAL A 153 22.45 -6.25 -2.48
N ALA A 154 23.15 -7.35 -2.78
CA ALA A 154 24.18 -7.93 -1.93
C ALA A 154 25.39 -7.00 -1.73
N ALA A 155 25.69 -6.14 -2.71
CA ALA A 155 26.75 -5.14 -2.62
C ALA A 155 26.42 -3.96 -1.68
N ALA A 156 25.16 -3.80 -1.27
CA ALA A 156 24.69 -2.74 -0.38
C ALA A 156 24.16 -3.35 0.95
N PRO A 157 24.97 -3.40 2.04
CA PRO A 157 24.60 -4.10 3.29
C PRO A 157 23.28 -3.62 3.92
N LEU A 158 23.07 -2.31 3.98
CA LEU A 158 21.83 -1.72 4.51
C LEU A 158 20.62 -2.14 3.66
N LEU A 159 20.75 -2.08 2.34
CA LEU A 159 19.68 -2.51 1.44
C LEU A 159 19.39 -4.00 1.59
N THR A 160 20.42 -4.85 1.65
CA THR A 160 20.27 -6.28 1.95
C THR A 160 19.46 -6.50 3.22
N CYS A 161 19.81 -5.80 4.32
CA CYS A 161 19.05 -5.86 5.56
C CYS A 161 17.58 -5.47 5.36
N MET A 162 17.35 -4.29 4.76
CA MET A 162 15.99 -3.81 4.46
C MET A 162 15.20 -4.83 3.64
N THR A 163 15.83 -5.52 2.67
CA THR A 163 15.18 -6.55 1.86
C THR A 163 14.72 -7.78 2.65
N GLN A 164 15.43 -8.11 3.72
CA GLN A 164 15.16 -9.27 4.57
C GLN A 164 14.16 -8.98 5.68
N LEU A 165 14.02 -7.69 6.05
CA LEU A 165 13.09 -7.21 7.07
C LEU A 165 11.74 -6.73 6.53
N ARG A 166 11.54 -6.78 5.20
CA ARG A 166 10.30 -6.29 4.60
C ARG A 166 9.08 -7.05 5.14
N PRO A 167 8.00 -6.34 5.48
CA PRO A 167 6.74 -6.98 5.83
C PRO A 167 6.13 -7.69 4.62
N CYS A 168 5.13 -8.54 4.87
CA CYS A 168 4.28 -9.05 3.81
C CYS A 168 3.41 -7.92 3.23
N CYS A 169 3.24 -7.88 1.90
CA CYS A 169 2.38 -6.90 1.26
C CYS A 169 0.91 -7.10 1.67
N THR A 170 0.25 -6.00 2.03
CA THR A 170 -1.14 -5.95 2.53
C THR A 170 -2.18 -5.89 1.40
N GLY A 171 -1.72 -5.68 0.17
CA GLY A 171 -2.53 -5.76 -1.05
C GLY A 171 -2.26 -7.05 -1.83
N ASP A 172 -2.30 -6.93 -3.16
CA ASP A 172 -2.12 -8.02 -4.12
C ASP A 172 -0.64 -8.27 -4.51
N GLY A 173 0.31 -7.63 -3.82
CA GLY A 173 1.73 -7.75 -4.11
C GLY A 173 2.23 -6.84 -5.24
N THR A 174 1.38 -5.96 -5.78
CA THR A 174 1.70 -5.07 -6.89
C THR A 174 1.73 -3.61 -6.44
N ALA A 175 2.76 -2.87 -6.82
CA ALA A 175 2.81 -1.43 -6.73
C ALA A 175 2.57 -0.83 -8.12
N ASP A 176 1.46 -0.12 -8.25
CA ASP A 176 0.99 0.48 -9.50
C ASP A 176 0.70 1.97 -9.26
N ALA A 177 1.35 2.83 -10.06
CA ALA A 177 1.19 4.27 -9.91
C ALA A 177 -0.26 4.75 -10.07
N ALA A 178 -1.08 4.01 -10.84
CA ALA A 178 -2.50 4.30 -11.01
C ALA A 178 -3.33 4.17 -9.71
N ARG A 179 -2.80 3.45 -8.71
CA ARG A 179 -3.54 3.11 -7.48
C ARG A 179 -3.24 4.03 -6.30
N PHE A 180 -2.21 4.88 -6.36
CA PHE A 180 -1.83 5.74 -5.23
C PHE A 180 -2.89 6.78 -4.84
N GLY A 181 -3.87 7.04 -5.70
CA GLY A 181 -5.03 7.84 -5.36
C GLY A 181 -6.14 7.11 -4.60
N GLU A 182 -5.96 5.84 -4.21
CA GLU A 182 -6.99 5.09 -3.48
C GLU A 182 -7.40 5.80 -2.19
N GLY A 183 -8.69 6.07 -2.03
CA GLY A 183 -9.18 6.80 -0.85
C GLY A 183 -8.87 8.31 -0.85
N LEU A 184 -8.23 8.83 -1.91
CA LEU A 184 -8.08 10.27 -2.12
C LEU A 184 -9.17 10.76 -3.07
N TYR A 185 -9.93 11.77 -2.66
CA TYR A 185 -11.06 12.31 -3.41
C TYR A 185 -10.76 13.73 -3.92
N GLY A 186 -11.41 14.14 -5.02
CA GLY A 186 -11.18 15.48 -5.60
C GLY A 186 -9.91 15.57 -6.46
N ALA A 187 -9.29 14.43 -6.78
CA ALA A 187 -8.15 14.36 -7.68
C ALA A 187 -8.60 14.24 -9.16
N GLY A 188 -9.42 15.19 -9.63
CA GLY A 188 -9.95 15.22 -11.00
C GLY A 188 -11.40 14.73 -11.15
N ASP A 189 -12.16 14.69 -10.04
CA ASP A 189 -13.57 14.30 -10.04
C ASP A 189 -14.50 15.50 -10.35
N VAL A 190 -15.73 15.21 -10.80
CA VAL A 190 -16.81 16.20 -11.01
C VAL A 190 -17.93 15.94 -9.99
N CYS A 191 -18.46 17.01 -9.40
CA CYS A 191 -19.58 16.92 -8.47
C CYS A 191 -20.87 16.56 -9.22
N ALA A 192 -21.49 15.42 -8.92
CA ALA A 192 -22.70 14.99 -9.64
C ALA A 192 -23.96 15.81 -9.29
N VAL A 193 -23.89 16.74 -8.32
CA VAL A 193 -25.00 17.62 -7.93
C VAL A 193 -24.99 18.91 -8.75
N CYS A 194 -23.86 19.62 -8.80
CA CYS A 194 -23.75 20.89 -9.53
C CYS A 194 -23.04 20.76 -10.89
N LEU A 195 -22.58 19.57 -11.25
CA LEU A 195 -21.86 19.25 -12.48
C LEU A 195 -20.57 20.08 -12.70
N SER A 196 -20.04 20.65 -11.61
CA SER A 196 -18.78 21.40 -11.61
C SER A 196 -17.65 20.56 -11.05
N ASP A 197 -16.41 20.85 -11.45
CA ASP A 197 -15.21 20.18 -10.96
C ASP A 197 -15.15 20.20 -9.43
N LEU A 198 -14.61 19.13 -8.85
CA LEU A 198 -14.23 19.07 -7.45
C LEU A 198 -12.79 19.61 -7.34
N PRO A 199 -12.61 20.89 -6.97
CA PRO A 199 -11.31 21.49 -6.95
C PRO A 199 -10.39 20.78 -5.97
N VAL A 200 -9.16 20.61 -6.44
CA VAL A 200 -8.05 20.06 -5.69
C VAL A 200 -7.74 20.97 -4.51
N GLY A 201 -7.52 20.42 -3.33
CA GLY A 201 -7.16 21.20 -2.14
C GLY A 201 -8.35 21.88 -1.45
N LEU A 202 -9.59 21.67 -1.91
CA LEU A 202 -10.79 22.21 -1.28
C LEU A 202 -11.67 21.11 -0.67
N PRO A 203 -12.22 21.31 0.55
CA PRO A 203 -13.01 20.29 1.23
C PRO A 203 -14.18 19.76 0.38
N VAL A 204 -14.25 18.43 0.26
CA VAL A 204 -15.35 17.69 -0.36
C VAL A 204 -15.96 16.75 0.67
N THR A 205 -17.18 16.30 0.42
CA THR A 205 -17.83 15.27 1.23
C THR A 205 -17.87 13.98 0.43
N GLY A 206 -17.09 12.99 0.89
CA GLY A 206 -17.19 11.61 0.45
C GLY A 206 -18.24 10.86 1.26
N LEU A 207 -19.04 10.02 0.59
CA LEU A 207 -20.00 9.12 1.24
C LEU A 207 -19.42 7.70 1.33
N PRO A 208 -19.91 6.84 2.24
CA PRO A 208 -19.41 5.45 2.41
C PRO A 208 -19.57 4.58 1.17
N CYS A 209 -20.49 4.96 0.28
CA CYS A 209 -20.66 4.33 -1.02
C CYS A 209 -19.56 4.68 -2.05
N GLY A 210 -18.61 5.56 -1.69
CA GLY A 210 -17.49 6.01 -2.53
C GLY A 210 -17.81 7.17 -3.48
N HIS A 211 -18.95 7.84 -3.33
CA HIS A 211 -19.30 9.03 -4.13
C HIS A 211 -18.94 10.32 -3.40
N VAL A 212 -18.60 11.36 -4.16
CA VAL A 212 -18.02 12.60 -3.65
C VAL A 212 -18.75 13.80 -4.23
N PHE A 213 -18.95 14.83 -3.41
CA PHE A 213 -19.60 16.08 -3.79
C PHE A 213 -18.92 17.26 -3.10
N HIS A 214 -19.15 18.49 -3.58
CA HIS A 214 -18.80 19.67 -2.76
C HIS A 214 -19.51 19.58 -1.41
N LYS A 215 -18.88 20.07 -0.36
CA LYS A 215 -19.44 20.04 0.99
C LYS A 215 -20.87 20.62 1.05
N ALA A 216 -21.09 21.77 0.42
CA ALA A 216 -22.42 22.39 0.33
C ALA A 216 -23.42 21.51 -0.44
N CYS A 217 -23.03 21.01 -1.62
CA CYS A 217 -23.88 20.13 -2.42
C CYS A 217 -24.28 18.84 -1.71
N ALA A 218 -23.37 18.22 -0.96
CA ALA A 218 -23.68 17.05 -0.15
C ALA A 218 -24.67 17.38 0.97
N ALA A 219 -24.44 18.48 1.70
CA ALA A 219 -25.30 18.90 2.80
C ALA A 219 -26.74 19.13 2.31
N ASP A 220 -26.91 19.89 1.23
CA ASP A 220 -28.22 20.19 0.66
C ASP A 220 -28.94 18.91 0.19
N ALA A 221 -28.24 18.03 -0.52
CA ALA A 221 -28.87 16.83 -1.06
C ALA A 221 -29.23 15.81 0.03
N LEU A 222 -28.39 15.65 1.05
CA LEU A 222 -28.62 14.75 2.18
C LEU A 222 -29.72 15.26 3.10
N ALA A 223 -29.90 16.58 3.23
CA ALA A 223 -31.00 17.17 3.99
C ALA A 223 -32.38 16.83 3.38
N VAL A 224 -32.46 16.64 2.07
CA VAL A 224 -33.71 16.35 1.37
C VAL A 224 -34.01 14.85 1.30
N ARG A 225 -33.03 14.03 0.88
CA ARG A 225 -33.28 12.61 0.56
C ARG A 225 -32.66 11.61 1.52
N HIS A 226 -31.80 12.07 2.45
CA HIS A 226 -31.01 11.21 3.34
C HIS A 226 -30.28 10.06 2.61
N ALA A 227 -29.96 10.23 1.34
CA ALA A 227 -29.41 9.20 0.47
C ALA A 227 -28.40 9.79 -0.51
N CYS A 228 -27.43 8.99 -0.94
CA CYS A 228 -26.42 9.40 -1.92
C CYS A 228 -27.08 9.88 -3.23
N PRO A 229 -26.77 11.10 -3.72
CA PRO A 229 -27.30 11.61 -5.00
C PRO A 229 -26.99 10.73 -6.21
N SER A 230 -25.89 9.98 -6.19
CA SER A 230 -25.42 9.17 -7.33
C SER A 230 -25.93 7.73 -7.32
N CYS A 231 -26.17 7.13 -6.14
CA CYS A 231 -26.54 5.70 -6.06
C CYS A 231 -27.72 5.38 -5.13
N ALA A 232 -28.37 6.39 -4.56
CA ALA A 232 -29.52 6.28 -3.66
C ALA A 232 -29.31 5.45 -2.38
N ARG A 233 -28.07 5.02 -2.07
CA ARG A 233 -27.75 4.34 -0.81
C ARG A 233 -27.79 5.33 0.36
N VAL A 234 -28.49 4.95 1.43
CA VAL A 234 -28.58 5.71 2.69
C VAL A 234 -27.27 5.52 3.48
N PRO A 235 -26.54 6.59 3.84
CA PRO A 235 -25.37 6.48 4.69
C PRO A 235 -25.77 6.10 6.14
N PRO A 236 -24.92 5.36 6.90
CA PRO A 236 -25.19 5.06 8.29
C PRO A 236 -25.36 6.33 9.15
N PRO A 237 -26.21 6.33 10.19
CA PRO A 237 -26.51 7.51 11.01
C PRO A 237 -25.30 8.09 11.76
N ALA A 238 -24.23 7.31 11.97
CA ALA A 238 -22.97 7.77 12.57
C ALA A 238 -22.01 8.42 11.56
N LEU A 239 -22.33 8.37 10.26
CA LEU A 239 -21.56 8.98 9.18
C LEU A 239 -22.34 10.16 8.60
N ASN A 240 -22.71 11.10 9.47
CA ASN A 240 -23.09 12.44 9.03
C ASN A 240 -21.83 13.13 8.50
N GLY A 241 -21.54 12.90 7.23
CA GLY A 241 -20.51 13.60 6.46
C GLY A 241 -19.22 13.83 7.25
N GLY A 242 -18.39 12.79 7.35
CA GLY A 242 -17.00 13.03 7.71
C GLY A 242 -16.47 14.10 6.75
N ASP A 243 -16.12 15.27 7.30
CA ASP A 243 -15.40 16.29 6.56
C ASP A 243 -14.04 15.67 6.22
N PHE A 244 -13.93 15.09 5.02
CA PHE A 244 -12.62 14.72 4.50
C PHE A 244 -12.01 16.03 4.00
N THR A 245 -11.15 16.66 4.80
CA THR A 245 -10.35 17.80 4.36
C THR A 245 -9.47 17.33 3.23
N VAL A 246 -9.85 17.73 2.02
CA VAL A 246 -9.17 17.39 0.79
C VAL A 246 -7.95 18.28 0.71
N ASP A 247 -6.83 17.75 1.16
CA ASP A 247 -5.59 18.03 0.47
C ASP A 247 -5.13 16.79 -0.30
N SER A 248 -5.98 16.35 -1.24
CA SER A 248 -5.74 15.12 -2.00
C SER A 248 -4.58 15.22 -2.97
N ALA A 249 -4.18 16.42 -3.40
CA ALA A 249 -2.98 16.56 -4.21
C ALA A 249 -1.71 16.46 -3.39
N ASP A 250 -1.64 17.10 -2.23
CA ASP A 250 -0.44 17.01 -1.40
C ASP A 250 -0.30 15.61 -0.81
N GLN A 251 -1.39 14.97 -0.37
CA GLN A 251 -1.32 13.57 0.06
C GLN A 251 -0.95 12.62 -1.09
N LEU A 252 -1.46 12.84 -2.30
CA LEU A 252 -1.06 12.04 -3.46
C LEU A 252 0.43 12.24 -3.78
N LEU A 253 0.94 13.47 -3.72
CA LEU A 253 2.36 13.76 -3.88
C LEU A 253 3.20 13.09 -2.80
N VAL A 254 2.75 13.10 -1.53
CA VAL A 254 3.39 12.38 -0.44
C VAL A 254 3.49 10.89 -0.76
N ARG A 255 2.40 10.24 -1.16
CA ARG A 255 2.37 8.82 -1.55
C ARG A 255 3.30 8.50 -2.72
N LEU A 256 3.31 9.34 -3.75
CA LEU A 256 4.18 9.18 -4.91
C LEU A 256 5.65 9.34 -4.53
N LYS A 257 6.00 10.36 -3.73
CA LYS A 257 7.36 10.55 -3.21
C LYS A 257 7.80 9.38 -2.35
N GLU A 258 6.89 8.88 -1.51
CA GLU A 258 7.16 7.79 -0.60
C GLU A 258 7.39 6.46 -1.32
N TRP A 259 6.74 6.22 -2.47
CA TRP A 259 7.03 5.04 -3.28
C TRP A 259 8.50 4.99 -3.73
N VAL A 260 9.10 6.14 -4.06
CA VAL A 260 10.54 6.19 -4.40
C VAL A 260 11.38 5.67 -3.22
N VAL A 261 11.03 6.06 -2.00
CA VAL A 261 11.78 5.74 -0.77
C VAL A 261 11.58 4.29 -0.34
N SER A 262 10.34 3.80 -0.27
CA SER A 262 10.02 2.48 0.30
C SER A 262 9.66 1.41 -0.74
N GLY A 263 9.22 1.80 -1.93
CA GLY A 263 8.65 0.91 -2.95
C GLY A 263 7.28 0.33 -2.57
N MET A 264 6.69 0.76 -1.46
CA MET A 264 5.41 0.25 -0.97
C MET A 264 4.26 0.57 -1.94
N CYS A 265 3.36 -0.38 -2.18
CA CYS A 265 2.10 -0.11 -2.86
C CYS A 265 1.18 0.77 -2.01
N GLU A 266 0.10 1.25 -2.61
CA GLU A 266 -0.88 2.14 -1.98
C GLU A 266 -1.42 1.59 -0.65
N ARG A 267 -1.58 0.26 -0.55
CA ARG A 267 -2.10 -0.41 0.66
C ARG A 267 -1.08 -0.55 1.76
N CYS A 268 0.19 -0.74 1.39
CA CYS A 268 1.27 -0.80 2.35
C CYS A 268 1.54 0.61 2.90
N GLN A 269 1.55 1.63 2.04
CA GLN A 269 1.67 3.03 2.46
C GLN A 269 0.53 3.41 3.41
N ALA A 270 -0.72 3.17 3.00
CA ALA A 270 -1.88 3.39 3.86
C ALA A 270 -1.70 2.74 5.24
N ARG A 271 -1.44 1.43 5.29
CA ARG A 271 -1.35 0.71 6.57
C ARG A 271 -0.21 1.19 7.47
N TYR A 272 0.98 1.43 6.92
CA TYR A 272 2.19 1.60 7.71
C TYR A 272 2.59 3.06 7.91
N GLN A 273 2.06 3.98 7.11
CA GLN A 273 2.53 5.37 7.04
C GLN A 273 1.40 6.39 7.23
N GLU A 274 0.13 5.97 7.21
CA GLU A 274 -1.02 6.85 7.43
C GLU A 274 -1.72 6.52 8.74
N ALA A 275 -2.20 7.54 9.46
CA ALA A 275 -2.76 7.38 10.80
C ALA A 275 -4.17 6.76 10.80
N ASP A 276 -5.00 7.07 9.79
CA ASP A 276 -6.33 6.48 9.60
C ASP A 276 -6.75 6.54 8.12
N PRO A 277 -6.08 5.78 7.23
CA PRO A 277 -6.37 5.79 5.81
C PRO A 277 -7.76 5.22 5.50
N LEU A 278 -8.31 5.63 4.36
CA LEU A 278 -9.40 4.89 3.72
C LEU A 278 -8.83 3.69 2.96
N ILE A 279 -9.29 2.49 3.28
CA ILE A 279 -8.85 1.24 2.66
C ILE A 279 -10.01 0.62 1.91
N ALA A 280 -9.75 0.12 0.69
CA ALA A 280 -10.76 -0.61 -0.06
C ALA A 280 -10.93 -2.03 0.51
N VAL A 281 -12.15 -2.36 0.92
CA VAL A 281 -12.53 -3.68 1.47
C VAL A 281 -13.81 -4.18 0.80
N PRO A 282 -14.02 -5.50 0.66
CA PRO A 282 -15.29 -6.03 0.18
C PRO A 282 -16.37 -5.80 1.23
N ASN A 283 -17.57 -5.39 0.81
CA ASN A 283 -18.75 -5.35 1.66
C ASN A 283 -19.47 -6.72 1.69
N ALA A 284 -20.60 -6.81 2.40
CA ALA A 284 -21.38 -8.05 2.51
C ALA A 284 -21.89 -8.61 1.16
N SER A 285 -22.00 -7.79 0.12
CA SER A 285 -22.37 -8.20 -1.24
C SER A 285 -21.15 -8.48 -2.14
N GLY A 286 -19.93 -8.46 -1.59
CA GLY A 286 -18.68 -8.64 -2.33
C GLY A 286 -18.24 -7.42 -3.15
N VAL A 287 -18.94 -6.28 -3.03
CA VAL A 287 -18.59 -5.04 -3.74
C VAL A 287 -17.57 -4.28 -2.91
N ALA A 288 -16.49 -3.84 -3.55
CA ALA A 288 -15.47 -3.03 -2.88
C ALA A 288 -16.04 -1.68 -2.44
N GLN A 289 -15.73 -1.28 -1.21
CA GLN A 289 -16.05 0.02 -0.62
C GLN A 289 -14.85 0.55 0.16
N LEU A 290 -14.79 1.86 0.34
CA LEU A 290 -13.75 2.50 1.14
C LEU A 290 -14.24 2.63 2.58
N VAL A 291 -13.41 2.18 3.52
CA VAL A 291 -13.68 2.20 4.96
C VAL A 291 -12.45 2.76 5.67
N ALA A 292 -12.64 3.59 6.70
CA ALA A 292 -11.52 4.08 7.50
C ALA A 292 -10.88 2.92 8.27
N GLN A 293 -9.56 2.88 8.37
CA GLN A 293 -8.85 1.80 9.05
C GLN A 293 -9.31 1.64 10.51
N SER A 294 -9.60 2.75 11.20
CA SER A 294 -10.17 2.77 12.55
C SER A 294 -11.50 2.01 12.64
N GLN A 295 -12.30 2.01 11.58
CA GLN A 295 -13.59 1.32 11.51
C GLN A 295 -13.46 -0.19 11.24
N LEU A 296 -12.27 -0.65 10.83
CA LEU A 296 -11.99 -2.08 10.66
C LEU A 296 -11.63 -2.76 11.98
N THR A 297 -11.40 -2.00 13.06
CA THR A 297 -11.19 -2.57 14.39
C THR A 297 -12.51 -3.10 14.97
N GLY A 298 -12.65 -4.42 15.04
CA GLY A 298 -13.82 -5.11 15.63
C GLY A 298 -14.72 -5.86 14.65
N GLN A 299 -14.54 -5.68 13.33
CA GLN A 299 -15.08 -6.61 12.33
C GLN A 299 -13.92 -7.42 11.79
N ALA A 300 -13.90 -8.70 12.10
CA ALA A 300 -13.04 -9.65 11.41
C ALA A 300 -13.27 -9.44 9.91
N LEU A 301 -12.22 -9.00 9.21
CA LEU A 301 -12.08 -9.20 7.77
C LEU A 301 -12.11 -10.71 7.57
N GLY A 302 -13.32 -11.24 7.42
CA GLY A 302 -13.64 -12.65 7.23
C GLY A 302 -13.25 -13.10 5.84
#